data_AF-A0A5C3KJ08-F1
#
_entry.id   AF-A0A5C3KJ08-F1
#
_cell.length_a   1.000
_cell.length_b   1.000
_cell.length_c   1.000
_cell.angle_alpha   90.00
_cell.angle_beta   90.00
_cell.angle_gamma   90.00
#
_symmetry.space_group_name_H-M   'P 1'
#
loop_
_entity.id
_entity.type
_entity.pdbx_description
1 polymer ?
#
loop_
_entity_poly.entity_id
_entity_poly.type
_entity_poly.pdbx_seq_one_letter_code
_entity_poly.pdbx_strand_id
1 'polypeptide(L)'
;MRPNLFLWVCLLSGVTSTFALFVTLRQWHPQEAGWHFALVMHKSKADIDTELLLSYDVYIDNDPKSPDVGCMVYDGPYPTPSIVPLKDAPVIMNFPNLAEQQVLDAMNQFGKVRIPGLILEEGESPIFPNCLEFVKETLDILLTHKVIKEEDMEQLGKFTQFYKDNADTVREKTDTGTRYKAGKARELAGKNPQCDESDKRKKLKTETTGKITEVVKTDTADKITEVVKTEAAAKIEAVYDKDKAEL
;
A
#
# COMPACT_ATOMS: atom_id res chain seq x y z
N MET A 1 52.05 -16.45 -7.44
CA MET A 1 50.68 -16.98 -7.26
C MET A 1 49.93 -16.05 -6.32
N ARG A 2 48.79 -15.49 -6.71
CA ARG A 2 47.99 -14.55 -5.88
C ARG A 2 46.73 -15.28 -5.37
N PRO A 3 46.73 -15.84 -4.15
CA PRO A 3 45.58 -16.56 -3.59
C PRO A 3 44.42 -15.64 -3.20
N ASN A 4 44.69 -14.33 -3.06
CA ASN A 4 43.73 -13.41 -2.48
C ASN A 4 42.62 -13.00 -3.47
N LEU A 5 42.87 -12.96 -4.78
CA LEU A 5 41.84 -12.49 -5.74
C LEU A 5 40.64 -13.46 -5.82
N PHE A 6 40.88 -14.76 -5.66
CA PHE A 6 39.83 -15.79 -5.70
C PHE A 6 38.93 -15.73 -4.46
N LEU A 7 39.50 -15.40 -3.29
CA LEU A 7 38.76 -15.28 -2.03
C LEU A 7 37.77 -14.11 -2.04
N TRP A 8 38.13 -12.98 -2.67
CA TRP A 8 37.25 -11.82 -2.81
C TRP A 8 36.09 -12.08 -3.77
N VAL A 9 36.30 -12.82 -4.86
CA VAL A 9 35.21 -13.23 -5.77
C VAL A 9 34.27 -14.22 -5.09
N CYS A 10 34.79 -15.18 -4.31
CA CYS A 10 33.97 -16.13 -3.54
C CYS A 10 33.18 -15.46 -2.40
N LEU A 11 33.76 -14.44 -1.74
CA LEU A 11 33.07 -13.63 -0.73
C LEU A 11 32.01 -12.70 -1.36
N LEU A 12 32.27 -12.10 -2.53
CA LEU A 12 31.26 -11.32 -3.26
C LEU A 12 30.13 -12.21 -3.80
N SER A 13 30.41 -13.44 -4.26
CA SER A 13 29.36 -14.40 -4.62
C SER A 13 28.59 -14.95 -3.41
N GLY A 14 29.19 -14.91 -2.21
CA GLY A 14 28.52 -15.28 -0.96
C GLY A 14 27.66 -14.16 -0.36
N VAL A 15 27.97 -12.89 -0.68
CA VAL A 15 27.20 -11.72 -0.21
C VAL A 15 26.01 -11.39 -1.12
N THR A 16 25.95 -11.95 -2.34
CA THR A 16 24.71 -12.02 -3.13
C THR A 16 23.81 -13.18 -2.70
N SER A 17 24.00 -13.76 -1.51
CA SER A 17 22.98 -14.59 -0.86
C SER A 17 21.79 -13.68 -0.54
N THR A 18 20.97 -13.46 -1.57
CA THR A 18 19.60 -12.98 -1.49
C THR A 18 18.97 -13.60 -0.26
N PHE A 19 18.70 -12.77 0.75
CA PHE A 19 17.90 -13.21 1.88
C PHE A 19 16.59 -13.73 1.29
N ALA A 20 16.29 -15.00 1.53
CA ALA A 20 15.06 -15.58 1.04
C ALA A 20 13.90 -14.79 1.64
N LEU A 21 13.08 -14.18 0.77
CA LEU A 21 11.95 -13.39 1.20
C LEU A 21 10.76 -14.34 1.39
N PHE A 22 10.29 -14.46 2.62
CA PHE A 22 9.07 -15.18 2.91
C PHE A 22 7.92 -14.18 2.84
N VAL A 23 6.90 -14.52 2.07
CA VAL A 23 5.69 -13.70 1.94
C VAL A 23 4.53 -14.52 2.47
N THR A 24 3.82 -13.97 3.45
CA THR A 24 2.61 -14.62 3.98
C THR A 24 1.38 -13.81 3.64
N LEU A 25 0.33 -14.49 3.18
CA LEU A 25 -1.02 -13.95 3.21
C LEU A 25 -1.52 -14.08 4.64
N ARG A 26 -1.76 -12.96 5.31
CA ARG A 26 -2.36 -12.92 6.63
C ARG A 26 -3.83 -12.57 6.55
N GLN A 27 -4.63 -13.08 7.48
CA GLN A 27 -6.05 -12.75 7.55
C GLN A 27 -6.57 -12.51 8.97
N TRP A 28 -7.76 -11.92 9.03
CA TRP A 28 -8.52 -11.67 10.26
C TRP A 28 -10.02 -11.90 10.05
N HIS A 29 -10.70 -12.42 11.08
CA HIS A 29 -12.12 -12.82 11.10
C HIS A 29 -12.62 -13.51 9.82
N PRO A 30 -12.09 -14.71 9.49
CA PRO A 30 -12.49 -15.48 8.31
C PRO A 30 -13.87 -16.11 8.49
N GLN A 31 -14.91 -15.28 8.64
CA GLN A 31 -16.31 -15.64 8.82
C GLN A 31 -17.21 -14.42 9.02
N GLU A 32 -16.65 -13.24 9.19
CA GLU A 32 -17.40 -12.02 9.52
C GLU A 32 -17.35 -11.00 8.38
N ALA A 33 -18.21 -9.98 8.45
CA ALA A 33 -18.26 -8.91 7.46
C ALA A 33 -17.00 -8.01 7.45
N GLY A 34 -16.16 -8.12 8.49
CA GLY A 34 -14.87 -7.44 8.61
C GLY A 34 -13.68 -8.28 8.18
N TRP A 35 -13.88 -9.34 7.36
CA TRP A 35 -12.79 -10.18 6.90
C TRP A 35 -11.74 -9.33 6.17
N HIS A 36 -10.51 -9.36 6.67
CA HIS A 36 -9.41 -8.56 6.15
C HIS A 36 -8.20 -9.43 5.79
N PHE A 37 -7.41 -8.98 4.82
CA PHE A 37 -6.21 -9.62 4.34
C PHE A 37 -5.08 -8.61 4.22
N ALA A 38 -3.85 -9.08 4.44
CA ALA A 38 -2.66 -8.30 4.15
C ALA A 38 -1.53 -9.20 3.66
N LEU A 39 -0.62 -8.61 2.88
CA LEU A 39 0.68 -9.21 2.63
C LEU A 39 1.62 -8.81 3.76
N VAL A 40 2.39 -9.79 4.24
CA VAL A 40 3.45 -9.58 5.21
C VAL A 40 4.72 -10.21 4.68
N MET A 41 5.80 -9.43 4.72
CA MET A 41 7.13 -9.85 4.28
C MET A 41 7.99 -10.18 5.49
N HIS A 42 8.69 -11.30 5.43
CA HIS A 42 9.56 -11.79 6.49
C HIS A 42 10.94 -12.09 5.93
N LYS A 43 11.98 -11.79 6.72
CA LYS A 43 13.39 -12.00 6.33
C LYS A 43 13.86 -13.42 6.63
N SER A 44 13.11 -14.17 7.44
CA SER A 44 13.37 -15.56 7.72
C SER A 44 12.08 -16.34 8.00
N LYS A 45 12.15 -17.67 7.88
CA LYS A 45 11.04 -18.56 8.26
C LYS A 45 10.72 -18.47 9.76
N ALA A 46 11.73 -18.18 10.60
CA ALA A 46 11.54 -18.07 12.04
C ALA A 46 10.69 -16.85 12.43
N ASP A 47 10.73 -15.79 11.62
CA ASP A 47 9.97 -14.56 11.87
C ASP A 47 8.48 -14.71 11.55
N ILE A 48 8.11 -15.76 10.82
CA ILE A 48 6.71 -15.99 10.43
C ILE A 48 5.82 -16.05 11.68
N ASP A 49 6.19 -16.76 12.73
CA ASP A 49 5.32 -16.88 13.90
C ASP A 49 5.51 -15.78 14.95
N THR A 50 6.30 -14.74 14.63
CA THR A 50 6.55 -13.59 15.52
C THR A 50 5.49 -12.50 15.38
N GLU A 51 5.47 -11.51 16.29
CA GLU A 51 4.60 -10.35 16.17
C GLU A 51 4.81 -9.64 14.83
N LEU A 52 3.71 -9.18 14.21
CA LEU A 52 3.75 -8.52 12.90
C LEU A 52 4.67 -7.30 12.93
N LEU A 53 5.76 -7.38 12.15
CA LEU A 53 6.71 -6.28 12.02
C LEU A 53 6.16 -5.16 11.11
N LEU A 54 5.63 -5.50 9.93
CA LEU A 54 5.02 -4.56 8.97
C LEU A 54 3.96 -5.28 8.13
N SER A 55 2.73 -4.76 8.11
CA SER A 55 1.67 -5.24 7.22
C SER A 55 1.45 -4.26 6.06
N TYR A 56 1.17 -4.83 4.89
CA TYR A 56 0.84 -4.09 3.69
C TYR A 56 -0.59 -4.42 3.28
N ASP A 57 -1.48 -3.46 3.47
CA ASP A 57 -2.90 -3.58 3.18
C ASP A 57 -3.47 -2.33 2.53
N VAL A 58 -4.63 -2.52 1.93
CA VAL A 58 -5.44 -1.45 1.35
C VAL A 58 -6.56 -1.09 2.31
N TYR A 59 -6.95 0.17 2.30
CA TYR A 59 -8.08 0.67 3.07
C TYR A 59 -9.08 1.40 2.18
N ILE A 60 -10.29 1.61 2.72
CA ILE A 60 -11.31 2.43 2.07
C ILE A 60 -11.06 3.87 2.48
N ASP A 61 -10.80 4.74 1.51
CA ASP A 61 -10.74 6.16 1.78
C ASP A 61 -12.12 6.66 2.21
N ASN A 62 -12.21 7.14 3.44
CA ASN A 62 -13.45 7.66 4.02
C ASN A 62 -13.40 9.16 4.31
N ASP A 63 -12.33 9.86 3.92
CA ASP A 63 -12.22 11.30 4.11
C ASP A 63 -13.17 12.01 3.11
N PRO A 64 -14.19 12.74 3.59
CA PRO A 64 -15.11 13.45 2.71
C PRO A 64 -14.45 14.50 1.81
N LYS A 65 -13.21 14.90 2.12
CA LYS A 65 -12.42 15.87 1.34
C LYS A 65 -11.46 15.21 0.36
N SER A 66 -11.25 13.89 0.46
CA SER A 66 -10.35 13.19 -0.43
C SER A 66 -10.93 13.08 -1.84
N PRO A 67 -10.12 13.30 -2.89
CA PRO A 67 -10.54 13.01 -4.27
C PRO A 67 -10.82 11.52 -4.49
N ASP A 68 -10.32 10.65 -3.62
CA ASP A 68 -10.44 9.20 -3.72
C ASP A 68 -11.51 8.63 -2.76
N VAL A 69 -12.36 9.47 -2.16
CA VAL A 69 -13.40 9.06 -1.21
C VAL A 69 -14.26 7.90 -1.75
N GLY A 70 -14.34 6.82 -0.97
CA GLY A 70 -15.02 5.57 -1.34
C GLY A 70 -14.26 4.68 -2.31
N CYS A 71 -12.98 4.95 -2.56
CA CYS A 71 -12.07 4.05 -3.27
C CYS A 71 -11.25 3.20 -2.30
N MET A 72 -10.84 2.03 -2.78
CA MET A 72 -9.79 1.23 -2.16
C MET A 72 -8.43 1.78 -2.57
N VAL A 73 -7.62 2.13 -1.59
CA VAL A 73 -6.33 2.80 -1.78
C VAL A 73 -5.24 2.11 -0.97
N TYR A 74 -4.02 2.19 -1.47
CA TYR A 74 -2.79 1.77 -0.80
C TYR A 74 -1.94 3.02 -0.53
N ASP A 75 -1.46 3.19 0.71
CA ASP A 75 -0.63 4.33 1.12
C ASP A 75 0.68 3.88 1.81
N GLY A 76 1.17 2.70 1.44
CA GLY A 76 2.42 2.14 1.97
C GLY A 76 2.25 1.22 3.18
N PRO A 77 3.36 0.88 3.87
CA PRO A 77 3.33 0.05 5.08
C PRO A 77 2.58 0.74 6.22
N TYR A 78 1.81 -0.03 6.97
CA TYR A 78 1.21 0.48 8.21
C TYR A 78 2.31 0.69 9.28
N PRO A 79 2.49 1.91 9.83
CA PRO A 79 3.60 2.24 10.74
C PRO A 79 3.43 1.69 12.17
N THR A 80 2.22 1.24 12.51
CA THR A 80 1.87 0.59 13.78
C THR A 80 1.32 -0.81 13.48
N PRO A 81 1.34 -1.77 14.43
CA PRO A 81 0.58 -3.01 14.26
C PRO A 81 -0.83 -2.65 13.80
N SER A 82 -1.26 -3.28 12.70
CA SER A 82 -2.50 -2.93 12.01
C SER A 82 -3.64 -2.76 13.03
N ILE A 83 -4.52 -1.77 12.78
CA ILE A 83 -5.75 -1.57 13.56
C ILE A 83 -6.54 -2.89 13.65
N VAL A 84 -6.37 -3.75 12.64
CA VAL A 84 -6.88 -5.10 12.58
C VAL A 84 -5.79 -6.11 12.99
N PRO A 85 -5.95 -6.84 14.11
CA PRO A 85 -4.96 -7.82 14.53
C PRO A 85 -4.98 -9.03 13.59
N LEU A 86 -4.05 -9.08 12.65
CA LEU A 86 -3.86 -10.22 11.75
C LEU A 86 -3.30 -11.42 12.50
N LYS A 87 -3.89 -12.60 12.34
CA LYS A 87 -3.58 -13.77 13.18
C LYS A 87 -3.07 -14.96 12.37
N ASP A 88 -3.85 -15.37 11.38
CA ASP A 88 -3.56 -16.61 10.65
C ASP A 88 -2.77 -16.33 9.38
N ALA A 89 -1.82 -17.21 9.05
CA ALA A 89 -1.09 -17.23 7.79
C ALA A 89 -1.56 -18.40 6.90
N PRO A 90 -2.76 -18.33 6.28
CA PRO A 90 -3.29 -19.42 5.45
C PRO A 90 -2.39 -19.80 4.27
N VAL A 91 -1.56 -18.86 3.80
CA VAL A 91 -0.61 -19.10 2.73
C VAL A 91 0.76 -18.57 3.12
N ILE A 92 1.77 -19.42 3.02
CA ILE A 92 3.19 -19.08 3.17
C ILE A 92 3.89 -19.39 1.84
N MET A 93 4.48 -18.36 1.24
CA MET A 93 5.25 -18.45 0.02
C MET A 93 6.71 -18.11 0.33
N ASN A 94 7.63 -18.93 -0.17
CA ASN A 94 9.06 -18.68 -0.04
C ASN A 94 9.63 -18.28 -1.40
N PHE A 95 10.08 -17.03 -1.52
CA PHE A 95 10.69 -16.53 -2.74
C PHE A 95 12.18 -16.25 -2.50
N PRO A 96 13.07 -17.24 -2.72
CA PRO A 96 14.48 -17.14 -2.38
C PRO A 96 15.25 -16.07 -3.18
N ASN A 97 14.70 -15.64 -4.32
CA ASN A 97 15.33 -14.70 -5.25
C ASN A 97 14.60 -13.35 -5.35
N LEU A 98 13.54 -13.15 -4.57
CA LEU A 98 12.71 -11.96 -4.62
C LEU A 98 13.22 -10.91 -3.63
N ALA A 99 13.49 -9.70 -4.11
CA ALA A 99 13.87 -8.59 -3.24
C ALA A 99 12.62 -7.91 -2.66
N GLU A 100 12.71 -7.46 -1.41
CA GLU A 100 11.66 -6.71 -0.72
C GLU A 100 11.17 -5.51 -1.56
N GLN A 101 12.09 -4.73 -2.13
CA GLN A 101 11.76 -3.58 -2.96
C GLN A 101 10.91 -3.95 -4.18
N GLN A 102 11.11 -5.12 -4.78
CA GLN A 102 10.31 -5.53 -5.95
C GLN A 102 8.86 -5.79 -5.56
N VAL A 103 8.62 -6.32 -4.36
CA VAL A 103 7.27 -6.50 -3.81
C VAL A 103 6.64 -5.14 -3.51
N LEU A 104 7.39 -4.22 -2.90
CA LEU A 104 6.92 -2.86 -2.63
C LEU A 104 6.58 -2.12 -3.93
N ASP A 105 7.43 -2.23 -4.95
CA ASP A 105 7.21 -1.61 -6.27
C ASP A 105 5.97 -2.19 -6.95
N ALA A 106 5.67 -3.48 -6.77
CA ALA A 106 4.44 -4.09 -7.26
C ALA A 106 3.21 -3.61 -6.49
N MET A 107 3.28 -3.49 -5.15
CA MET A 107 2.20 -2.94 -4.33
C MET A 107 1.88 -1.48 -4.68
N ASN A 108 2.92 -0.67 -4.93
CA ASN A 108 2.77 0.75 -5.32
C ASN A 108 2.14 0.94 -6.72
N GLN A 109 2.11 -0.11 -7.54
CA GLN A 109 1.42 -0.09 -8.82
C GLN A 109 -0.05 -0.47 -8.72
N PHE A 110 -0.52 -0.88 -7.53
CA PHE A 110 -1.92 -1.18 -7.31
C PHE A 110 -2.80 0.01 -7.70
N GLY A 111 -3.66 -0.22 -8.69
CA GLY A 111 -4.58 0.81 -9.17
C GLY A 111 -5.61 1.13 -8.10
N LYS A 112 -5.89 2.41 -7.85
CA LYS A 112 -7.03 2.79 -7.01
C LYS A 112 -8.30 2.22 -7.63
N VAL A 113 -9.10 1.52 -6.83
CA VAL A 113 -10.34 0.91 -7.33
C VAL A 113 -11.54 1.49 -6.62
N ARG A 114 -12.48 2.05 -7.38
CA ARG A 114 -13.75 2.54 -6.84
C ARG A 114 -14.58 1.36 -6.33
N ILE A 115 -14.99 1.40 -5.06
CA ILE A 115 -15.90 0.41 -4.50
C ILE A 115 -17.33 0.81 -4.87
N PRO A 116 -18.09 -0.02 -5.59
CA PRO A 116 -19.47 0.29 -5.98
C PRO A 116 -20.35 0.56 -4.75
N GLY A 117 -21.38 1.38 -4.93
CA GLY A 117 -22.39 1.56 -3.89
C GLY A 117 -23.23 0.29 -3.68
N LEU A 118 -24.07 0.29 -2.64
CA LEU A 118 -25.12 -0.74 -2.51
C LEU A 118 -26.04 -0.78 -3.74
N ILE A 119 -26.28 0.40 -4.32
CA ILE A 119 -26.97 0.58 -5.59
C ILE A 119 -25.88 0.85 -6.62
N LEU A 120 -25.79 0.00 -7.64
CA LEU A 120 -24.88 0.22 -8.76
C LEU A 120 -25.39 1.39 -9.60
N GLU A 121 -24.57 2.41 -9.77
CA GLU A 121 -24.83 3.46 -10.75
C GLU A 121 -24.59 2.93 -12.17
N GLU A 122 -25.19 3.56 -13.17
CA GLU A 122 -25.04 3.15 -14.57
C GLU A 122 -23.56 3.26 -15.00
N GLY A 123 -22.98 2.13 -15.43
CA GLY A 123 -21.56 2.03 -15.80
C GLY A 123 -20.60 1.60 -14.68
N GLU A 124 -21.08 1.38 -13.43
CA GLU A 124 -20.25 0.80 -12.37
C GLU A 124 -20.05 -0.70 -12.55
N SER A 125 -18.83 -1.19 -12.31
CA SER A 125 -18.53 -2.62 -12.30
C SER A 125 -19.18 -3.29 -11.10
N PRO A 126 -19.81 -4.47 -11.27
CA PRO A 126 -20.35 -5.23 -10.14
C PRO A 126 -19.24 -5.89 -9.29
N ILE A 127 -18.00 -5.90 -9.79
CA ILE A 127 -16.85 -6.53 -9.12
C ILE A 127 -16.54 -5.78 -7.83
N PHE A 128 -16.40 -6.52 -6.75
CA PHE A 128 -16.02 -5.99 -5.44
C PHE A 128 -14.51 -6.15 -5.22
N PRO A 129 -13.71 -5.08 -5.37
CA PRO A 129 -12.30 -5.12 -5.04
C PRO A 129 -12.15 -5.10 -3.51
N ASN A 130 -11.51 -6.12 -2.95
CA ASN A 130 -11.15 -6.17 -1.53
C ASN A 130 -9.65 -6.40 -1.34
N CYS A 131 -9.22 -6.46 -0.10
CA CYS A 131 -7.82 -6.63 0.25
C CYS A 131 -7.20 -7.95 -0.25
N LEU A 132 -8.00 -8.99 -0.54
CA LEU A 132 -7.52 -10.19 -1.25
C LEU A 132 -7.24 -9.92 -2.73
N GLU A 133 -8.03 -9.08 -3.41
CA GLU A 133 -7.72 -8.61 -4.78
C GLU A 133 -6.44 -7.80 -4.81
N PHE A 134 -6.18 -6.95 -3.81
CA PHE A 134 -4.90 -6.24 -3.68
C PHE A 134 -3.71 -7.22 -3.64
N VAL A 135 -3.81 -8.28 -2.83
CA VAL A 135 -2.76 -9.31 -2.77
C VAL A 135 -2.61 -10.01 -4.13
N LYS A 136 -3.72 -10.38 -4.76
CA LYS A 136 -3.68 -11.03 -6.09
C LYS A 136 -3.02 -10.14 -7.13
N GLU A 137 -3.44 -8.88 -7.22
CA GLU A 137 -2.91 -7.93 -8.21
C GLU A 137 -1.41 -7.69 -7.99
N THR A 138 -0.96 -7.58 -6.73
CA THR A 138 0.46 -7.50 -6.39
C THR A 138 1.23 -8.71 -6.94
N LEU A 139 0.73 -9.92 -6.73
CA LEU A 139 1.38 -11.15 -7.21
C LEU A 139 1.33 -11.28 -8.75
N ASP A 140 0.23 -10.85 -9.38
CA ASP A 140 0.09 -10.83 -10.83
C ASP A 140 1.07 -9.85 -11.49
N ILE A 141 1.31 -8.68 -10.86
CA ILE A 141 2.31 -7.70 -11.32
C ILE A 141 3.71 -8.31 -11.23
N LEU A 142 4.04 -8.95 -10.10
CA LEU A 142 5.32 -9.64 -9.91
C LEU A 142 5.54 -10.75 -10.95
N LEU A 143 4.49 -11.51 -11.29
CA LEU A 143 4.53 -12.52 -12.33
C LEU A 143 4.71 -11.89 -13.73
N THR A 144 3.92 -10.86 -14.05
CA THR A 144 3.95 -10.16 -15.35
C THR A 144 5.31 -9.52 -15.62
N HIS A 145 5.94 -8.97 -14.58
CA HIS A 145 7.28 -8.40 -14.64
C HIS A 145 8.40 -9.45 -14.62
N LYS A 146 8.05 -10.75 -14.64
CA LYS A 146 9.00 -11.88 -14.61
C LYS A 146 9.91 -11.86 -13.39
N VAL A 147 9.41 -11.30 -12.28
CA VAL A 147 10.12 -11.30 -11.00
C VAL A 147 9.96 -12.65 -10.31
N ILE A 148 8.75 -13.21 -10.33
CA ILE A 148 8.51 -14.61 -9.97
C ILE A 148 9.02 -15.49 -11.12
N LYS A 149 9.98 -16.36 -10.82
CA LYS A 149 10.60 -17.24 -11.81
C LYS A 149 9.87 -18.58 -11.89
N GLU A 150 10.22 -19.39 -12.89
CA GLU A 150 9.61 -20.71 -13.12
C GLU A 150 9.77 -21.63 -11.91
N GLU A 151 10.94 -21.60 -11.25
CA GLU A 151 11.19 -22.35 -10.02
C GLU A 151 10.31 -21.95 -8.83
N ASP A 152 9.75 -20.73 -8.85
CA ASP A 152 8.92 -20.18 -7.78
C ASP A 152 7.41 -20.40 -8.02
N MET A 153 7.04 -20.96 -9.19
CA MET A 153 5.64 -21.14 -9.59
C MET A 153 4.85 -22.07 -8.67
N GLU A 154 5.50 -23.03 -8.02
CA GLU A 154 4.85 -23.89 -7.00
C GLU A 154 4.36 -23.05 -5.82
N GLN A 155 5.14 -22.04 -5.39
CA GLN A 155 4.78 -21.17 -4.28
C GLN A 155 3.60 -20.28 -4.67
N LEU A 156 3.64 -19.71 -5.87
CA LEU A 156 2.51 -18.94 -6.41
C LEU A 156 1.25 -19.81 -6.59
N GLY A 157 1.42 -21.10 -6.91
CA GLY A 157 0.34 -22.07 -7.01
C GLY A 157 -0.46 -22.22 -5.72
N LYS A 158 0.19 -22.13 -4.55
CA LYS A 158 -0.49 -22.16 -3.23
C LYS A 158 -1.44 -20.99 -3.06
N PHE A 159 -1.00 -19.77 -3.38
CA PHE A 159 -1.86 -18.59 -3.34
C PHE A 159 -2.97 -18.69 -4.39
N THR A 160 -2.64 -19.09 -5.61
CA THR A 160 -3.60 -19.21 -6.71
C THR A 160 -4.74 -20.16 -6.35
N GLN A 161 -4.42 -21.29 -5.73
CA GLN A 161 -5.41 -22.25 -5.25
C GLN A 161 -6.25 -21.66 -4.12
N PHE A 162 -5.63 -21.04 -3.11
CA PHE A 162 -6.36 -20.37 -2.03
C PHE A 162 -7.32 -19.30 -2.57
N TYR A 163 -6.85 -18.46 -3.49
CA TYR A 163 -7.66 -17.42 -4.12
C TYR A 163 -8.86 -18.02 -4.86
N LYS A 164 -8.62 -19.05 -5.68
CA LYS A 164 -9.69 -19.74 -6.43
C LYS A 164 -10.76 -20.32 -5.50
N ASP A 165 -10.35 -20.86 -4.36
CA ASP A 165 -11.27 -21.52 -3.44
C ASP A 165 -12.03 -20.53 -2.53
N ASN A 166 -11.49 -19.34 -2.27
CA ASN A 166 -12.01 -18.44 -1.25
C ASN A 166 -12.54 -17.10 -1.77
N ALA A 167 -12.15 -16.63 -2.96
CA ALA A 167 -12.42 -15.26 -3.41
C ALA A 167 -13.92 -14.91 -3.40
N ASP A 168 -14.78 -15.81 -3.87
CA ASP A 168 -16.22 -15.54 -3.90
C ASP A 168 -16.84 -15.49 -2.50
N THR A 169 -16.39 -16.34 -1.58
CA THR A 169 -16.84 -16.31 -0.17
C THR A 169 -16.36 -15.05 0.53
N VAL A 170 -15.12 -14.63 0.28
CA VAL A 170 -14.56 -13.39 0.82
C VAL A 170 -15.38 -12.20 0.33
N ARG A 171 -15.65 -12.12 -0.98
CA ARG A 171 -16.50 -11.09 -1.57
C ARG A 171 -17.84 -11.08 -0.87
N GLU A 172 -18.60 -12.17 -0.89
CA GLU A 172 -19.94 -12.23 -0.30
C GLU A 172 -19.99 -11.69 1.14
N LYS A 173 -19.00 -12.05 1.97
CA LYS A 173 -18.94 -11.61 3.37
C LYS A 173 -18.56 -10.13 3.52
N THR A 174 -17.62 -9.64 2.73
CA THR A 174 -17.05 -8.28 2.86
C THR A 174 -17.81 -7.22 2.07
N ASP A 175 -18.60 -7.64 1.06
CA ASP A 175 -19.25 -6.79 0.07
C ASP A 175 -20.24 -5.81 0.70
N THR A 176 -21.23 -6.32 1.41
CA THR A 176 -22.38 -5.52 1.87
C THR A 176 -21.96 -4.38 2.80
N GLY A 177 -21.15 -4.68 3.83
CA GLY A 177 -20.71 -3.69 4.81
C GLY A 177 -19.78 -2.64 4.21
N THR A 178 -18.90 -3.06 3.30
CA THR A 178 -17.92 -2.18 2.65
C THR A 178 -18.58 -1.28 1.63
N ARG A 179 -19.49 -1.81 0.79
CA ARG A 179 -20.28 -1.00 -0.15
C ARG A 179 -21.13 0.04 0.56
N TYR A 180 -21.74 -0.32 1.70
CA TYR A 180 -22.47 0.63 2.53
C TYR A 180 -21.55 1.76 3.02
N LYS A 181 -20.39 1.44 3.59
CA LYS A 181 -19.42 2.43 4.07
C LYS A 181 -18.90 3.34 2.95
N ALA A 182 -18.51 2.76 1.82
CA ALA A 182 -18.04 3.52 0.65
C ALA A 182 -19.13 4.44 0.09
N GLY A 183 -20.36 3.94 -0.05
CA GLY A 183 -21.52 4.75 -0.44
C GLY A 183 -21.79 5.90 0.52
N LYS A 184 -21.75 5.65 1.83
CA LYS A 184 -21.93 6.69 2.85
C LYS A 184 -20.82 7.73 2.85
N ALA A 185 -19.57 7.34 2.65
CA ALA A 185 -18.46 8.29 2.53
C ALA A 185 -18.69 9.25 1.35
N ARG A 186 -19.12 8.73 0.19
CA ARG A 186 -19.46 9.54 -0.99
C ARG A 186 -20.67 10.44 -0.77
N GLU A 187 -21.74 9.94 -0.15
CA GLU A 187 -22.91 10.76 0.21
C GLU A 187 -22.50 11.94 1.11
N LEU A 188 -21.61 11.71 2.07
CA LEU A 188 -21.11 12.75 2.99
C LEU A 188 -20.23 13.76 2.25
N ALA A 189 -19.36 13.30 1.35
CA ALA A 189 -18.55 14.18 0.50
C ALA A 189 -19.43 15.08 -0.38
N GLY A 190 -20.48 14.54 -1.00
CA GLY A 190 -21.42 15.30 -1.83
C GLY A 190 -22.31 16.29 -1.04
N LYS A 191 -22.44 16.12 0.28
CA LYS A 191 -23.16 17.04 1.17
C LYS A 191 -22.25 18.10 1.80
N ASN A 192 -20.94 18.03 1.59
CA ASN A 192 -19.99 18.94 2.22
C ASN A 192 -19.83 20.21 1.35
N PRO A 193 -20.28 21.40 1.79
CA PRO A 193 -20.20 22.64 1.01
C PRO A 193 -18.76 23.13 0.79
N GLN A 194 -17.76 22.56 1.48
CA GLN A 194 -16.34 22.80 1.18
C GLN A 194 -15.82 21.98 -0.02
N CYS A 195 -16.55 20.95 -0.47
CA CYS A 195 -16.21 20.17 -1.66
C CYS A 195 -16.79 20.79 -2.96
N ASP A 196 -17.60 21.86 -2.84
CA ASP A 196 -18.04 22.73 -3.93
C ASP A 196 -16.97 23.77 -4.35
N GLU A 197 -15.69 23.53 -4.04
CA GLU A 197 -14.57 24.34 -4.56
C GLU A 197 -14.27 24.09 -6.05
N SER A 198 -15.13 23.33 -6.75
CA SER A 198 -15.17 23.32 -8.22
C SER A 198 -15.43 24.72 -8.82
N ASP A 199 -15.96 25.67 -8.02
CA ASP A 199 -16.11 27.08 -8.42
C ASP A 199 -14.86 27.95 -8.20
N LYS A 200 -13.89 27.55 -7.37
CA LYS A 200 -12.63 28.30 -7.20
C LYS A 200 -11.58 27.98 -8.26
N ARG A 201 -11.57 26.75 -8.82
CA ARG A 201 -10.69 26.41 -9.96
C ARG A 201 -11.15 27.02 -11.29
N LYS A 202 -12.43 27.39 -11.43
CA LYS A 202 -12.93 28.08 -12.64
C LYS A 202 -12.54 29.56 -12.73
N LYS A 203 -12.34 30.25 -11.60
CA LYS A 203 -11.91 31.66 -11.59
C LYS A 203 -10.39 31.85 -11.74
N LEU A 204 -9.56 30.89 -11.36
CA LEU A 204 -8.10 31.05 -11.49
C LEU A 204 -7.57 30.76 -12.92
N LYS A 205 -8.34 30.03 -13.74
CA LYS A 205 -7.95 29.68 -15.12
C LYS A 205 -8.30 30.77 -16.16
N THR A 206 -9.08 31.79 -15.80
CA THR A 206 -9.47 32.89 -16.69
C THR A 206 -8.68 34.19 -16.47
N GLU A 207 -8.01 34.39 -15.32
CA GLU A 207 -7.17 35.58 -15.10
C GLU A 207 -5.67 35.36 -15.36
N THR A 208 -5.20 34.11 -15.46
CA THR A 208 -3.77 33.81 -15.64
C THR A 208 -3.35 33.60 -17.11
N THR A 209 -4.24 33.87 -18.08
CA THR A 209 -3.92 33.81 -19.52
C THR A 209 -3.53 35.17 -20.11
N GLY A 210 -3.36 36.20 -19.26
CA GLY A 210 -3.13 37.58 -19.71
C GLY A 210 -1.74 38.17 -19.50
N LYS A 211 -0.85 37.59 -18.68
CA LYS A 211 0.47 38.18 -18.40
C LYS A 211 1.50 37.15 -17.93
N ILE A 212 2.13 36.42 -18.84
CA ILE A 212 3.57 36.06 -18.72
C ILE A 212 4.12 35.95 -20.15
N THR A 213 4.49 37.08 -20.73
CA THR A 213 5.56 37.19 -21.72
C THR A 213 6.64 38.01 -21.02
N GLU A 214 7.90 37.58 -21.12
CA GLU A 214 9.09 38.12 -20.42
C GLU A 214 9.15 37.75 -18.91
N VAL A 215 10.21 37.21 -18.29
CA VAL A 215 11.68 37.34 -18.40
C VAL A 215 12.26 36.05 -17.77
N VAL A 216 12.94 35.15 -18.50
CA VAL A 216 14.40 35.00 -18.61
C VAL A 216 15.21 35.06 -17.28
N LYS A 217 15.75 33.88 -16.91
CA LYS A 217 17.06 33.59 -16.26
C LYS A 217 17.27 33.67 -14.73
N THR A 218 18.08 32.67 -14.34
CA THR A 218 19.10 32.57 -13.28
C THR A 218 18.70 32.17 -11.85
N ASP A 219 19.29 31.04 -11.47
CA ASP A 219 19.85 30.67 -10.16
C ASP A 219 18.97 30.76 -8.91
N THR A 220 18.69 29.61 -8.30
CA THR A 220 18.99 29.28 -6.88
C THR A 220 18.46 27.87 -6.59
N ALA A 221 19.28 26.84 -6.80
CA ALA A 221 18.99 25.46 -6.38
C ALA A 221 19.47 25.15 -4.95
N ASP A 222 20.19 26.06 -4.29
CA ASP A 222 20.91 25.75 -3.03
C ASP A 222 20.30 26.37 -1.76
N LYS A 223 19.02 26.80 -1.76
CA LYS A 223 18.39 27.37 -0.54
C LYS A 223 17.15 26.65 -0.03
N ILE A 224 16.69 25.59 -0.68
CA ILE A 224 15.48 24.86 -0.24
C ILE A 224 15.82 23.74 0.76
N THR A 225 17.07 23.28 0.81
CA THR A 225 17.45 22.12 1.64
C THR A 225 17.76 22.46 3.11
N GLU A 226 17.95 23.74 3.45
CA GLU A 226 18.32 24.15 4.82
C GLU A 226 17.11 24.58 5.67
N VAL A 227 16.03 25.07 5.05
CA VAL A 227 14.80 25.51 5.74
C VAL A 227 13.96 24.31 6.21
N VAL A 228 13.98 23.19 5.49
CA VAL A 228 13.15 22.02 5.83
C VAL A 228 13.73 21.20 7.00
N LYS A 229 15.04 21.30 7.28
CA LYS A 229 15.66 20.59 8.42
C LYS A 229 15.51 21.31 9.75
N THR A 230 15.38 22.63 9.77
CA THR A 230 15.30 23.41 11.00
C THR A 230 13.88 23.42 11.61
N GLU A 231 12.82 23.33 10.79
CA GLU A 231 11.44 23.27 11.32
C GLU A 231 11.05 21.87 11.85
N ALA A 232 11.65 20.79 11.34
CA ALA A 232 11.40 19.43 11.82
C ALA A 232 12.05 19.16 13.19
N ALA A 233 13.22 19.75 13.47
CA ALA A 233 13.90 19.59 14.75
C ALA A 233 13.18 20.36 15.89
N ALA A 234 12.66 21.56 15.61
CA ALA A 234 12.00 22.39 16.62
C ALA A 234 10.64 21.83 17.10
N LYS A 235 9.98 20.98 16.30
CA LYS A 235 8.71 20.33 16.69
C LYS A 235 8.90 19.06 17.53
N ILE A 236 10.06 18.42 17.48
CA ILE A 236 10.33 17.20 18.25
C ILE A 236 10.72 17.54 19.71
N GLU A 237 11.43 18.64 19.94
CA GLU A 237 11.77 19.09 21.31
C GLU A 237 10.54 19.59 22.09
N ALA A 238 9.56 20.22 21.42
CA ALA A 238 8.35 20.73 22.07
C ALA A 238 7.38 19.64 22.55
N VAL A 239 7.47 18.41 22.00
CA VAL A 239 6.65 17.28 22.43
C VAL A 239 7.30 16.55 23.62
N TYR A 240 8.63 16.51 23.68
CA TYR A 240 9.36 15.82 24.75
C TYR A 240 9.36 16.56 26.10
N ASP A 241 9.32 17.90 26.09
CA ASP A 241 9.24 18.70 27.33
C ASP A 241 7.84 18.76 27.94
N LYS A 242 6.79 18.46 27.15
CA LYS A 242 5.41 18.45 27.64
C LYS A 242 5.10 17.20 28.47
N ASP A 243 5.66 16.05 28.07
CA ASP A 243 5.47 14.77 28.76
C ASP A 243 6.31 14.63 30.04
N LYS A 244 7.29 15.52 30.26
CA LYS A 244 8.11 15.56 31.48
C LYS A 244 7.55 16.49 32.57
N ALA A 245 6.54 17.31 32.24
CA ALA A 245 5.88 18.20 33.19
C ALA A 245 4.60 17.59 33.79
N GLU A 246 4.14 16.42 33.31
CA GLU A 246 2.95 15.71 33.78
C GLU A 246 3.26 14.36 34.45
N LEU A 247 4.52 14.11 34.82
CA LEU A 247 4.99 13.03 35.70
C LEU A 247 5.63 13.61 36.97
#